data_AF-A0A962UPV6-F1
#
_entry.id   AF-A0A962UPV6-F1
#
_cell.length_a   1.000
_cell.length_b   1.000
_cell.length_c   1.000
_cell.angle_alpha   90.00
_cell.angle_beta   90.00
_cell.angle_gamma   90.00
#
_symmetry.space_group_name_H-M   'P 1'
#
loop_
_entity.id
_entity.type
_entity.pdbx_description
1 polymer ?
#
loop_
_entity_poly.entity_id
_entity_poly.type
_entity_poly.pdbx_seq_one_letter_code
_entity_poly.pdbx_strand_id
1 'polypeptide(L)' 'MKSWDIFCSAVDNYGDVGVSWRLARQLAHEFELDVRLFVDDLQVLERLC' A
#
# COMPACT_ATOMS: atom_id res chain seq x y z
N MET A 1 1.65 16.71 -11.95
CA MET A 1 1.96 15.30 -11.63
C MET A 1 0.67 14.66 -11.12
N LYS A 2 0.35 13.41 -11.50
CA LYS A 2 -0.86 12.73 -11.03
C LYS A 2 -0.52 11.97 -9.75
N SER A 3 -1.20 12.28 -8.65
CA SER A 3 -1.04 11.61 -7.35
C SER A 3 -2.10 10.54 -7.17
N TRP A 4 -1.74 9.41 -6.57
CA TRP A 4 -2.60 8.26 -6.32
C TRP A 4 -2.72 7.98 -4.83
N ASP A 5 -3.95 7.91 -4.34
CA ASP A 5 -4.24 7.56 -2.95
C ASP A 5 -4.89 6.18 -2.91
N ILE A 6 -4.24 5.25 -2.21
CA ILE A 6 -4.72 3.88 -2.00
C ILE A 6 -5.15 3.77 -0.55
N PHE A 7 -6.40 3.38 -0.31
CA PHE A 7 -6.95 3.15 1.02
C PHE A 7 -7.15 1.66 1.22
N CYS A 8 -6.53 1.10 2.26
CA CYS A 8 -6.63 -0.31 2.59
C CYS A 8 -7.01 -0.48 4.05
N SER A 9 -8.19 -1.03 4.28
CA SER A 9 -8.60 -1.52 5.59
C SER A 9 -8.10 -2.94 5.80
N ALA A 10 -7.36 -3.17 6.89
CA ALA A 10 -6.88 -4.49 7.26
C ALA A 10 -8.03 -5.29 7.88
N VAL A 11 -8.80 -6.01 7.05
CA VAL A 11 -9.92 -6.83 7.52
C VAL A 11 -9.47 -8.25 7.86
N ASP A 12 -8.42 -8.75 7.20
CA ASP A 12 -7.80 -10.05 7.48
C ASP A 12 -6.29 -9.93 7.72
N ASN A 13 -5.73 -10.85 8.51
CA ASN A 13 -4.44 -10.75 9.21
C ASN A 13 -3.31 -10.02 8.45
N TYR A 14 -3.08 -10.30 7.15
CA TYR A 14 -2.01 -9.68 6.34
C TYR A 14 -2.31 -9.58 4.81
N GLY A 15 -3.40 -10.19 4.32
CA GLY A 15 -3.62 -10.39 2.88
C GLY A 15 -3.85 -9.09 2.12
N ASP A 16 -4.80 -8.28 2.59
CA ASP A 16 -5.24 -7.07 1.90
C ASP A 16 -4.15 -5.99 1.90
N VAL A 17 -3.46 -5.84 3.03
CA VAL A 17 -2.36 -4.88 3.17
C VAL A 17 -1.17 -5.28 2.30
N GLY A 18 -0.84 -6.58 2.23
CA GLY A 18 0.23 -7.08 1.38
C GLY A 18 -0.01 -6.86 -0.11
N VAL A 19 -1.26 -7.02 -0.58
CA VAL A 19 -1.64 -6.73 -1.97
C VAL A 19 -1.54 -5.23 -2.25
N SER A 20 -2.11 -4.42 -1.36
CA SER A 20 -2.12 -2.95 -1.47
C SER A 20 -0.70 -2.37 -1.48
N TRP A 21 0.18 -2.90 -0.64
CA TRP A 21 1.60 -2.53 -0.59
C TRP A 21 2.33 -2.88 -1.88
N ARG A 22 2.15 -4.09 -2.40
CA ARG A 22 2.77 -4.53 -3.65
C ARG A 22 2.35 -3.65 -4.83
N LEU A 23 1.05 -3.33 -4.90
CA LEU A 23 0.51 -2.44 -5.91
C LEU A 23 1.10 -1.02 -5.79
N ALA A 24 1.12 -0.46 -4.60
CA ALA A 24 1.66 0.88 -4.35
C ALA A 24 3.14 0.97 -4.77
N ARG A 25 3.95 -0.03 -4.41
CA ARG A 25 5.36 -0.11 -4.82
C ARG A 25 5.53 -0.21 -6.33
N GLN A 26 4.72 -1.02 -6.99
CA GLN A 26 4.82 -1.17 -8.45
C GLN A 26 4.47 0.14 -9.18
N LEU A 27 3.40 0.82 -8.75
CA LEU A 27 3.02 2.13 -9.29
C LEU A 27 4.11 3.19 -9.08
N ALA A 28 4.75 3.20 -7.91
CA ALA A 28 5.84 4.14 -7.62
C ALA A 28 7.12 3.83 -8.41
N HIS A 29 7.53 2.56 -8.50
CA HIS A 29 8.81 2.17 -9.10
C HIS A 29 8.77 1.96 -10.61
N GLU A 30 7.70 1.36 -11.15
CA GLU A 30 7.63 1.03 -12.59
C GLU A 30 6.98 2.15 -13.41
N PHE A 31 6.13 2.96 -12.78
CA PHE A 31 5.36 4.01 -13.47
C PHE A 31 5.69 5.42 -13.00
N GLU A 32 6.65 5.58 -12.07
CA GLU A 32 7.10 6.87 -11.52
C GLU A 32 5.93 7.74 -10.98
N LEU A 33 4.90 7.09 -10.44
CA LEU A 33 3.73 7.76 -9.89
C LEU A 33 3.99 8.18 -8.44
N ASP A 34 3.42 9.33 -8.06
CA ASP A 34 3.37 9.77 -6.67
C ASP A 34 2.22 9.04 -5.97
N VAL A 35 2.55 8.08 -5.08
CA VAL A 35 1.58 7.17 -4.46
C VAL A 35 1.62 7.29 -2.95
N ARG A 36 0.45 7.45 -2.34
CA ARG A 36 0.24 7.36 -0.89
C ARG A 36 -0.63 6.16 -0.57
N LEU A 37 -0.16 5.32 0.36
CA LEU A 37 -0.93 4.20 0.89
C LEU A 37 -1.37 4.53 2.31
N PHE A 38 -2.68 4.56 2.53
CA PHE A 38 -3.31 4.72 3.83
C PHE A 38 -3.75 3.35 4.33
N VAL A 39 -3.31 2.99 5.54
CA VAL A 39 -3.64 1.72 6.18
C VAL A 39 -4.09 1.99 7.61
N ASP A 40 -5.15 1.32 8.02
CA ASP A 40 -5.81 1.54 9.30
C ASP A 40 -4.95 1.06 10.48
N ASP A 41 -4.15 0.01 10.26
CA ASP A 41 -3.23 -0.56 11.24
C ASP A 41 -1.83 -0.73 10.63
N LEU A 42 -0.90 0.13 11.05
CA LEU A 42 0.49 0.12 10.60
C LEU A 42 1.27 -1.10 11.14
N GLN A 43 0.81 -1.79 12.19
CA GLN A 43 1.47 -2.99 12.70
C GLN A 43 1.45 -4.13 11.67
N VAL A 44 0.47 -4.13 10.76
CA VAL A 44 0.38 -5.09 9.65
C VAL A 44 1.52 -4.87 8.64
N LEU A 45 2.00 -3.63 8.49
CA LEU A 45 3.12 -3.29 7.60
C LEU A 45 4.49 -3.62 8.19
N GLU A 46 4.65 -3.65 9.52
CA GLU A 46 5.95 -3.95 10.17
C GLU A 46 6.51 -5.32 9.81
N ARG A 47 5.65 -6.26 9.38
CA ARG A 47 6.08 -7.61 8.96
C ARG A 47 6.35 -7.74 7.46
N LEU A 48 6.05 -6.70 6.67
CA LEU A 48 6.18 -6.68 5.20
C LEU A 48 7.40 -5.91 4.70
N CYS A 49 8.13 -5.22 5.60
CA CYS A 49 9.31 -4.41 5.32
C CYS A 49 10.58 -5.08 5.83
#